data_AF-A0A0H4CHD1-F1
#
_entry.id   AF-A0A0H4CHD1-F1
#
_cell.length_a   1.000
_cell.length_b   1.000
_cell.length_c   1.000
_cell.angle_alpha   90.00
_cell.angle_beta   90.00
_cell.angle_gamma   90.00
#
_symmetry.space_group_name_H-M   'P 1'
#
loop_
_entity.id
_entity.type
_entity.pdbx_description
1 polymer ?
#
loop_
_entity_poly.entity_id
_entity_poly.type
_entity_poly.pdbx_seq_one_letter_code
_entity_poly.pdbx_strand_id
1 'polypeptide(L)'
;MTRAGTVARTPMPDTIKPAGTRAENHPWRIRLVEHPKRFESSFFRAAKRTARRILEEMDDADLPYGPRPVAPEGWEMHHGGSLWVRTAGGWRMYRARAGIEWSMQFCAEPPKVDRLRRDAADLVAGFPDTLPALADLGYEEADALLQTPIEDADGVEAWTDSLFNACVPLSRGNHQGILPKVPGEHHYPWPVKGADFFRYDDFQLWVTLPDGTHGAVTPVDRRGSGDGHVRLVLTAEGSRAADTLAEAQDRGLMAVMPPNSSAALQAFAEQIEPGRRTASGPPVTRRARGNGRRSRAR
;
A
#
# COMPACT_ATOMS: atom_id res chain seq x y z
N MET A 1 -61.82 -14.57 49.98
CA MET A 1 -60.86 -13.79 50.77
C MET A 1 -59.52 -13.81 50.05
N THR A 2 -59.03 -12.61 49.76
CA THR A 2 -57.70 -12.14 49.33
C THR A 2 -56.80 -13.05 48.46
N ARG A 3 -56.75 -12.74 47.16
CA ARG A 3 -55.79 -13.24 46.17
C ARG A 3 -54.39 -12.66 46.43
N ALA A 4 -53.39 -13.53 46.27
CA ALA A 4 -51.97 -13.21 46.22
C ALA A 4 -51.63 -12.26 45.07
N GLY A 5 -50.66 -11.38 45.33
CA GLY A 5 -50.21 -10.35 44.41
C GLY A 5 -49.45 -10.91 43.21
N THR A 6 -49.84 -10.43 42.02
CA THR A 6 -49.07 -10.62 40.80
C THR A 6 -48.28 -9.35 40.56
N VAL A 7 -46.95 -9.46 40.64
CA VAL A 7 -46.01 -8.46 40.15
C VAL A 7 -46.25 -8.33 38.64
N ALA A 8 -46.81 -7.20 38.21
CA ALA A 8 -46.95 -6.88 36.80
C ALA A 8 -45.54 -6.69 36.21
N ARG A 9 -45.02 -7.71 35.53
CA ARG A 9 -43.92 -7.54 34.58
C ARG A 9 -44.45 -6.67 33.46
N THR A 10 -43.98 -5.43 33.37
CA THR A 10 -44.17 -4.61 32.18
C THR A 10 -43.61 -5.41 31.00
N PRO A 11 -44.41 -5.76 29.98
CA PRO A 11 -43.88 -6.36 28.77
C PRO A 11 -42.97 -5.32 28.13
N MET A 12 -41.70 -5.66 27.93
CA MET A 12 -40.90 -4.93 26.95
C MET A 12 -41.60 -5.10 25.60
N PRO A 13 -41.81 -4.04 24.81
CA PRO A 13 -42.33 -4.20 23.47
C PRO A 13 -41.33 -4.99 22.63
N ASP A 14 -41.65 -6.26 22.37
CA ASP A 14 -41.01 -7.17 21.42
C ASP A 14 -41.26 -6.74 19.97
N THR A 15 -40.92 -5.50 19.65
CA THR A 15 -40.93 -5.02 18.27
C THR A 15 -39.67 -4.24 18.02
N ILE A 16 -38.59 -4.96 17.66
CA ILE A 16 -37.61 -4.40 16.74
C ILE A 16 -38.38 -4.04 15.48
N LYS A 17 -38.62 -2.75 15.25
CA LYS A 17 -39.13 -2.28 13.97
C LYS A 17 -37.96 -2.29 13.00
N PRO A 18 -38.06 -2.93 11.82
CA PRO A 18 -37.05 -2.78 10.78
C PRO A 18 -36.87 -1.29 10.49
N ALA A 19 -35.66 -0.76 10.66
CA ALA A 19 -35.33 0.64 10.34
C ALA A 19 -35.19 0.88 8.82
N GLY A 20 -35.82 0.02 8.00
CA GLY A 20 -35.59 -0.10 6.57
C GLY A 20 -34.26 -0.79 6.25
N THR A 21 -34.20 -1.41 5.07
CA THR A 21 -32.94 -1.81 4.47
C THR A 21 -32.36 -0.56 3.80
N ARG A 22 -31.27 -0.01 4.31
CA ARG A 22 -30.49 0.98 3.55
C ARG A 22 -29.61 0.22 2.56
N ALA A 23 -30.03 0.20 1.31
CA ALA A 23 -29.15 -0.12 0.20
C ALA A 23 -28.46 1.18 -0.22
N GLU A 24 -27.20 1.33 0.15
CA GLU A 24 -26.33 2.33 -0.47
C GLU A 24 -25.84 1.76 -1.80
N ASN A 25 -26.56 2.07 -2.89
CA ASN A 25 -26.02 1.94 -4.23
C ASN A 25 -25.03 3.09 -4.44
N HIS A 26 -23.81 2.95 -3.94
CA HIS A 26 -22.67 3.74 -4.39
C HIS A 26 -21.93 2.92 -5.46
N PRO A 27 -22.34 2.95 -6.75
CA PRO A 27 -21.48 2.44 -7.80
C PRO A 27 -20.27 3.38 -7.89
N TRP A 28 -19.20 3.05 -7.17
CA TRP A 28 -17.93 3.73 -7.34
C TRP A 28 -17.14 2.92 -8.37
N ARG A 29 -16.69 3.56 -9.45
CA ARG A 29 -15.73 2.95 -10.39
C ARG A 29 -14.44 3.75 -10.27
N ILE A 30 -13.32 3.09 -10.02
CA ILE A 30 -12.03 3.76 -10.16
C ILE A 30 -11.57 3.62 -11.61
N ARG A 31 -11.12 4.73 -12.22
CA ARG A 31 -10.34 4.64 -13.45
C ARG A 31 -8.91 4.32 -13.05
N LEU A 32 -8.47 3.08 -13.33
CA LEU A 32 -7.05 2.74 -13.33
C LEU A 32 -6.53 2.78 -14.77
N VAL A 33 -5.28 3.15 -14.88
CA VAL A 33 -4.71 3.71 -16.10
C VAL A 33 -3.21 3.44 -16.04
N GLU A 34 -2.64 3.30 -17.23
CA GLU A 34 -1.30 2.79 -17.47
C GLU A 34 -0.23 3.72 -16.86
N HIS A 35 0.80 3.16 -16.23
CA HIS A 35 1.87 3.96 -15.63
C HIS A 35 2.93 4.35 -16.68
N PRO A 36 3.57 5.54 -16.57
CA PRO A 36 4.73 5.89 -17.37
C PRO A 36 5.76 4.74 -17.45
N LYS A 37 6.45 4.60 -18.58
CA LYS A 37 7.60 3.69 -18.68
C LYS A 37 8.67 4.11 -17.69
N ARG A 38 8.75 3.35 -16.60
CA ARG A 38 9.67 3.51 -15.49
C ARG A 38 11.09 3.15 -15.92
N PHE A 39 12.09 3.87 -15.40
CA PHE A 39 13.45 3.35 -15.33
C PHE A 39 13.49 2.25 -14.27
N GLU A 40 13.54 1.00 -14.70
CA GLU A 40 13.64 -0.13 -13.77
C GLU A 40 15.00 -0.10 -13.09
N SER A 41 15.03 -0.10 -11.75
CA SER A 41 16.26 -0.25 -10.97
C SER A 41 16.91 -1.62 -11.25
N SER A 42 18.19 -1.78 -10.89
CA SER A 42 18.87 -3.07 -10.97
C SER A 42 18.15 -4.13 -10.11
N PHE A 43 17.73 -3.75 -8.90
CA PHE A 43 16.96 -4.60 -7.98
C PHE A 43 15.67 -5.12 -8.63
N PHE A 44 14.87 -4.23 -9.22
CA PHE A 44 13.60 -4.63 -9.82
C PHE A 44 13.80 -5.51 -11.05
N ARG A 45 14.82 -5.23 -11.87
CA ARG A 45 15.16 -6.11 -13.00
C ARG A 45 15.58 -7.49 -12.54
N ALA A 46 16.35 -7.60 -11.46
CA ALA A 46 16.74 -8.87 -10.88
C ALA A 46 15.51 -9.63 -10.38
N ALA A 47 14.68 -8.99 -9.55
CA ALA A 47 13.43 -9.56 -9.05
C ALA A 47 12.51 -10.05 -10.19
N LYS A 48 12.31 -9.25 -11.25
CA LYS A 48 11.48 -9.61 -12.41
C LYS A 48 12.02 -10.84 -13.15
N ARG A 49 13.34 -10.93 -13.34
CA ARG A 49 13.94 -12.10 -14.00
C ARG A 49 13.74 -13.35 -13.17
N THR A 50 13.98 -13.26 -11.86
CA THR A 50 13.79 -14.38 -10.92
C THR A 50 12.34 -14.83 -10.85
N ALA A 51 11.40 -13.90 -10.68
CA ALA A 51 9.97 -14.20 -10.63
C ALA A 51 9.48 -14.89 -11.92
N ARG A 52 9.98 -14.49 -13.09
CA ARG A 52 9.65 -15.17 -14.35
C ARG A 52 10.16 -16.61 -14.38
N ARG A 53 11.38 -16.87 -13.92
CA ARG A 53 11.94 -18.23 -13.82
C ARG A 53 11.16 -19.09 -12.82
N ILE A 54 10.79 -18.52 -11.68
CA ILE A 54 9.89 -19.18 -10.71
C ILE A 54 8.59 -19.59 -11.40
N LEU A 55 7.94 -18.68 -12.12
CA LEU A 55 6.68 -18.96 -12.82
C LEU A 55 6.85 -19.96 -13.97
N GLU A 56 8.03 -20.05 -14.59
CA GLU A 56 8.35 -21.08 -15.59
C GLU A 56 8.44 -22.48 -14.97
N GLU A 57 8.89 -22.60 -13.71
CA GLU A 57 8.94 -23.87 -12.97
C GLU A 57 7.59 -24.30 -12.37
N MET A 58 6.63 -23.38 -12.26
CA MET A 58 5.34 -23.65 -11.60
C MET A 58 4.33 -24.31 -12.54
N ASP A 59 3.64 -25.30 -12.01
CA ASP A 59 2.43 -25.86 -12.62
C ASP A 59 1.29 -24.82 -12.59
N ASP A 60 0.44 -24.85 -13.61
CA ASP A 60 -0.66 -23.89 -13.76
C ASP A 60 -1.66 -23.95 -12.58
N ALA A 61 -1.80 -25.12 -11.93
CA ALA A 61 -2.67 -25.30 -10.77
C ALA A 61 -2.15 -24.57 -9.50
N ASP A 62 -0.86 -24.25 -9.46
CA ASP A 62 -0.20 -23.61 -8.32
C ASP A 62 0.02 -22.10 -8.54
N LEU A 63 -0.38 -21.55 -9.70
CA LEU A 63 -0.22 -20.13 -10.01
C LEU A 63 -1.11 -19.26 -9.09
N PRO A 64 -0.56 -18.20 -8.47
CA PRO A 64 -1.24 -17.46 -7.42
C PRO A 64 -2.44 -16.63 -7.88
N TYR A 65 -2.51 -16.28 -9.17
CA TYR A 65 -3.51 -15.36 -9.72
C TYR A 65 -4.28 -15.93 -10.91
N GLY A 66 -4.47 -17.25 -10.92
CA GLY A 66 -5.19 -17.99 -11.95
C GLY A 66 -4.26 -18.43 -13.09
N PRO A 67 -4.84 -18.82 -14.24
CA PRO A 67 -4.08 -19.43 -15.33
C PRO A 67 -3.04 -18.47 -15.89
N ARG A 68 -1.98 -19.06 -16.47
CA ARG A 68 -0.92 -18.32 -17.13
C ARG A 68 -1.48 -17.39 -18.23
N PRO A 69 -1.06 -16.12 -18.30
CA PRO A 69 -1.40 -15.23 -19.41
C PRO A 69 -0.97 -15.84 -20.75
N VAL A 70 -1.80 -15.63 -21.78
CA VAL A 70 -1.52 -16.08 -23.15
C VAL A 70 -1.08 -14.89 -23.99
N ALA A 71 -0.06 -15.11 -24.83
CA ALA A 71 0.47 -14.08 -25.71
C ALA A 71 -0.66 -13.40 -26.56
N PRO A 72 -0.57 -12.08 -26.81
CA PRO A 72 0.56 -11.19 -26.52
C PRO A 72 0.61 -10.71 -25.07
N GLU A 73 -0.36 -11.07 -24.23
CA GLU A 73 -0.36 -10.69 -22.82
C GLU A 73 0.69 -11.50 -22.05
N GLY A 74 1.35 -10.84 -21.10
CA GLY A 74 2.34 -11.45 -20.23
C GLY A 74 2.07 -11.10 -18.77
N TRP A 75 2.82 -11.71 -17.87
CA TRP A 75 2.77 -11.34 -16.46
C TRP A 75 3.19 -9.89 -16.24
N GLU A 76 2.37 -9.16 -15.48
CA GLU A 76 2.66 -7.81 -15.02
C GLU A 76 3.16 -7.90 -13.58
N MET A 77 4.47 -7.64 -13.40
CA MET A 77 5.14 -7.75 -12.12
C MET A 77 4.87 -6.51 -11.28
N HIS A 78 3.93 -6.64 -10.35
CA HIS A 78 3.40 -5.55 -9.56
C HIS A 78 4.09 -5.42 -8.19
N HIS A 79 4.17 -4.20 -7.67
CA HIS A 79 4.71 -3.86 -6.35
C HIS A 79 3.64 -4.04 -5.28
N GLY A 80 3.77 -5.04 -4.41
CA GLY A 80 2.64 -5.30 -3.50
C GLY A 80 2.81 -6.39 -2.45
N GLY A 81 4.03 -6.75 -2.06
CA GLY A 81 4.29 -7.72 -1.00
C GLY A 81 4.20 -9.18 -1.46
N SER A 82 5.05 -9.58 -2.42
CA SER A 82 5.16 -10.96 -2.88
C SER A 82 6.24 -11.75 -2.16
N LEU A 83 5.86 -12.61 -1.22
CA LEU A 83 6.80 -13.46 -0.50
C LEU A 83 6.90 -14.83 -1.16
N TRP A 84 7.96 -15.04 -1.93
CA TRP A 84 8.21 -16.30 -2.63
C TRP A 84 9.03 -17.26 -1.77
N VAL A 85 8.55 -18.49 -1.61
CA VAL A 85 9.24 -19.54 -0.86
C VAL A 85 9.27 -20.85 -1.64
N ARG A 86 10.33 -21.65 -1.44
CA ARG A 86 10.47 -22.98 -2.02
C ARG A 86 10.01 -24.03 -1.00
N THR A 87 9.04 -24.84 -1.40
CA THR A 87 8.56 -26.00 -0.62
C THR A 87 8.98 -27.30 -1.29
N ALA A 88 8.79 -28.43 -0.61
CA ALA A 88 8.94 -29.76 -1.22
C ALA A 88 8.02 -29.98 -2.43
N GLY A 89 6.87 -29.29 -2.47
CA GLY A 89 5.92 -29.32 -3.59
C GLY A 89 6.13 -28.23 -4.64
N GLY A 90 7.29 -27.56 -4.64
CA GLY A 90 7.60 -26.47 -5.55
C GLY A 90 7.42 -25.07 -4.96
N TRP A 91 7.39 -24.06 -5.82
CA TRP A 91 7.28 -22.66 -5.41
C TRP A 91 5.89 -22.31 -4.89
N ARG A 92 5.83 -21.46 -3.87
CA ARG A 92 4.60 -20.86 -3.35
C ARG A 92 4.81 -19.37 -3.14
N MET A 93 3.76 -18.60 -3.40
CA MET A 93 3.73 -17.17 -3.09
C MET A 93 2.78 -16.91 -1.94
N TYR A 94 3.28 -16.22 -0.93
CA TYR A 94 2.49 -15.67 0.16
C TYR A 94 2.36 -14.15 -0.02
N ARG A 95 1.27 -13.59 0.48
CA ARG A 95 1.08 -12.14 0.56
C ARG A 95 1.65 -11.64 1.87
N ALA A 96 2.52 -10.64 1.80
CA ALA A 96 2.98 -9.93 2.98
C ALA A 96 1.79 -9.24 3.69
N ARG A 97 1.95 -8.97 5.00
CA ARG A 97 0.98 -8.19 5.78
C ARG A 97 0.65 -6.85 5.10
N ALA A 98 1.67 -6.20 4.55
CA ALA A 98 1.55 -5.03 3.70
C ALA A 98 2.63 -5.08 2.62
N GLY A 99 2.28 -4.61 1.42
CA GLY A 99 3.21 -4.40 0.32
C GLY A 99 3.43 -2.91 0.07
N ILE A 100 4.64 -2.55 -0.33
CA ILE A 100 4.99 -1.18 -0.69
C ILE A 100 4.79 -1.01 -2.19
N GLU A 101 3.74 -0.29 -2.55
CA GLU A 101 3.58 0.27 -3.89
C GLU A 101 4.71 1.24 -4.18
N TRP A 102 5.16 1.29 -5.44
CA TRP A 102 6.36 2.06 -5.79
C TRP A 102 6.30 3.53 -5.34
N SER A 103 5.17 4.21 -5.51
CA SER A 103 5.02 5.61 -5.10
C SER A 103 4.97 5.81 -3.58
N MET A 104 4.64 4.76 -2.83
CA MET A 104 4.50 4.82 -1.38
C MET A 104 5.85 4.76 -0.66
N GLN A 105 6.92 4.35 -1.34
CA GLN A 105 8.27 4.33 -0.75
C GLN A 105 8.70 5.71 -0.25
N PHE A 106 8.25 6.79 -0.90
CA PHE A 106 8.66 8.16 -0.57
C PHE A 106 8.08 8.67 0.76
N CYS A 107 6.99 8.06 1.23
CA CYS A 107 6.47 8.30 2.57
C CYS A 107 6.77 7.17 3.55
N ALA A 108 7.51 6.13 3.15
CA ALA A 108 7.78 4.97 3.99
C ALA A 108 8.87 5.25 5.04
N GLU A 109 8.57 4.86 6.27
CA GLU A 109 9.45 5.01 7.43
C GLU A 109 10.35 3.77 7.58
N PRO A 110 11.70 3.92 7.55
CA PRO A 110 12.61 2.77 7.49
C PRO A 110 12.41 1.73 8.60
N PRO A 111 12.27 2.10 9.90
CA PRO A 111 11.95 1.12 10.95
C PRO A 111 10.65 0.34 10.74
N LYS A 112 9.66 0.92 10.05
CA LYS A 112 8.40 0.22 9.74
C LYS A 112 8.56 -0.72 8.56
N VAL A 113 9.36 -0.34 7.56
CA VAL A 113 9.70 -1.23 6.44
C VAL A 113 10.60 -2.38 6.90
N ASP A 114 11.54 -2.13 7.81
CA ASP A 114 12.37 -3.17 8.42
C ASP A 114 11.53 -4.24 9.14
N ARG A 115 10.38 -3.87 9.72
CA ARG A 115 9.44 -4.86 10.27
C ARG A 115 8.89 -5.79 9.19
N LEU A 116 8.57 -5.27 8.00
CA LEU A 116 8.14 -6.09 6.87
C LEU A 116 9.26 -7.02 6.40
N ARG A 117 10.51 -6.52 6.36
CA ARG A 117 11.69 -7.35 6.07
C ARG A 117 11.86 -8.48 7.08
N ARG A 118 11.73 -8.20 8.38
CA ARG A 118 11.83 -9.23 9.41
C ARG A 118 10.72 -10.27 9.31
N ASP A 119 9.48 -9.85 9.09
CA ASP A 119 8.36 -10.78 8.86
C ASP A 119 8.65 -11.70 7.64
N ALA A 120 9.26 -11.17 6.58
CA ALA A 120 9.67 -11.94 5.41
C ALA A 120 10.85 -12.88 5.71
N ALA A 121 11.85 -12.43 6.48
CA ALA A 121 13.00 -13.23 6.87
C ALA A 121 12.56 -14.42 7.75
N ASP A 122 11.66 -14.19 8.70
CA ASP A 122 11.07 -15.23 9.55
C ASP A 122 10.30 -16.26 8.71
N LEU A 123 9.54 -15.81 7.71
CA LEU A 123 8.86 -16.72 6.78
C LEU A 123 9.88 -17.56 5.99
N VAL A 124 10.87 -16.93 5.36
CA VAL A 124 11.87 -17.62 4.53
C VAL A 124 12.70 -18.61 5.35
N ALA A 125 13.03 -18.28 6.61
CA ALA A 125 13.71 -19.19 7.53
C ALA A 125 12.92 -20.48 7.79
N GLY A 126 11.59 -20.44 7.69
CA GLY A 126 10.73 -21.63 7.78
C GLY A 126 10.80 -22.56 6.56
N PHE A 127 11.39 -22.11 5.44
CA PHE A 127 11.49 -22.84 4.18
C PHE A 127 12.95 -22.90 3.71
N PRO A 128 13.75 -23.84 4.26
CA PRO A 128 15.22 -23.83 4.12
C PRO A 128 15.72 -23.94 2.67
N ASP A 129 14.93 -24.52 1.76
CA ASP A 129 15.30 -24.63 0.34
C ASP A 129 15.14 -23.31 -0.44
N THR A 130 14.54 -22.28 0.17
CA THR A 130 14.21 -21.02 -0.52
C THR A 130 15.47 -20.27 -0.95
N LEU A 131 16.41 -20.01 -0.03
CA LEU A 131 17.61 -19.23 -0.35
C LEU A 131 18.53 -19.95 -1.36
N PRO A 132 18.83 -21.26 -1.21
CA PRO A 132 19.55 -21.99 -2.24
C PRO A 132 18.87 -21.95 -3.61
N ALA A 133 17.56 -22.18 -3.67
CA ALA A 133 16.83 -22.15 -4.94
C ALA A 133 16.81 -20.75 -5.57
N LEU A 134 16.71 -19.68 -4.78
CA LEU A 134 16.83 -18.31 -5.30
C LEU A 134 18.22 -18.01 -5.84
N ALA A 135 19.28 -18.50 -5.18
CA ALA A 135 20.65 -18.37 -5.67
C ALA A 135 20.88 -19.14 -6.99
N ASP A 136 20.35 -20.35 -7.12
CA ASP A 136 20.40 -21.13 -8.38
C ASP A 136 19.68 -20.42 -9.54
N LEU A 137 18.63 -19.66 -9.23
CA LEU A 137 17.94 -18.79 -10.19
C LEU A 137 18.68 -17.46 -10.46
N GLY A 138 19.84 -17.23 -9.84
CA GLY A 138 20.69 -16.05 -10.01
C GLY A 138 20.23 -14.83 -9.21
N TYR A 139 19.48 -15.03 -8.11
CA TYR A 139 19.07 -13.98 -7.16
C TYR A 139 19.93 -14.05 -5.89
N GLU A 140 21.23 -13.87 -6.07
CA GLU A 140 22.26 -14.06 -5.04
C GLU A 140 22.14 -13.06 -3.87
N GLU A 141 21.56 -11.88 -4.11
CA GLU A 141 21.37 -10.84 -3.10
C GLU A 141 20.24 -11.14 -2.09
N ALA A 142 19.49 -12.23 -2.28
CA ALA A 142 18.33 -12.59 -1.46
C ALA A 142 18.64 -12.63 0.04
N ASP A 143 19.73 -13.31 0.43
CA ASP A 143 20.12 -13.43 1.83
C ASP A 143 20.52 -12.08 2.42
N ALA A 144 21.34 -11.30 1.69
CA ALA A 144 21.74 -9.97 2.13
C ALA A 144 20.54 -9.03 2.31
N LEU A 145 19.55 -9.06 1.40
CA LEU A 145 18.31 -8.29 1.52
C LEU A 145 17.49 -8.68 2.75
N LEU A 146 17.47 -9.97 3.11
CA LEU A 146 16.75 -10.46 4.28
C LEU A 146 17.50 -10.24 5.59
N GLN A 147 18.83 -10.12 5.59
CA GLN A 147 19.62 -9.96 6.83
C GLN A 147 19.99 -8.50 7.14
N THR A 148 20.02 -7.63 6.14
CA THR A 148 20.46 -6.23 6.31
C THR A 148 19.32 -5.37 6.86
N PRO A 149 19.48 -4.70 8.01
CA PRO A 149 18.48 -3.77 8.53
C PRO A 149 18.18 -2.63 7.55
N ILE A 150 16.91 -2.21 7.51
CA ILE A 150 16.49 -1.06 6.68
C ILE A 150 16.49 0.20 7.55
N GLU A 151 17.51 1.05 7.37
CA GLU A 151 17.76 2.21 8.22
C GLU A 151 17.47 3.55 7.54
N ASP A 152 17.44 3.57 6.21
CA ASP A 152 17.31 4.79 5.41
C ASP A 152 16.44 4.60 4.16
N ALA A 153 16.35 5.67 3.35
CA ALA A 153 15.55 5.69 2.14
C ALA A 153 16.10 4.75 1.03
N ASP A 154 17.41 4.54 0.98
CA ASP A 154 18.03 3.68 -0.03
C ASP A 154 17.73 2.20 0.29
N GLY A 155 17.74 1.83 1.57
CA GLY A 155 17.26 0.52 2.03
C GLY A 155 15.77 0.31 1.77
N VAL A 156 14.94 1.35 1.92
CA VAL A 156 13.51 1.31 1.55
C VAL A 156 13.33 1.11 0.04
N GLU A 157 14.10 1.79 -0.80
CA GLU A 157 14.06 1.63 -2.26
C GLU A 157 14.46 0.20 -2.66
N ALA A 158 15.57 -0.30 -2.12
CA ALA A 158 16.04 -1.67 -2.38
C ALA A 158 15.00 -2.72 -1.97
N TRP A 159 14.38 -2.56 -0.79
CA TRP A 159 13.29 -3.45 -0.35
C TRP A 159 12.06 -3.34 -1.25
N THR A 160 11.65 -2.12 -1.60
CA THR A 160 10.48 -1.87 -2.46
C THR A 160 10.62 -2.60 -3.79
N ASP A 161 11.82 -2.61 -4.38
CA ASP A 161 12.09 -3.26 -5.65
C ASP A 161 12.55 -4.72 -5.56
N SER A 162 12.73 -5.26 -4.35
CA SER A 162 13.15 -6.64 -4.13
C SER A 162 12.07 -7.66 -4.49
N LEU A 163 12.45 -8.92 -4.72
CA LEU A 163 11.51 -10.02 -4.96
C LEU A 163 10.51 -10.22 -3.81
N PHE A 164 10.90 -9.87 -2.57
CA PHE A 164 10.09 -10.02 -1.36
C PHE A 164 8.99 -8.95 -1.22
N ASN A 165 8.98 -7.95 -2.09
CA ASN A 165 7.94 -6.94 -2.15
C ASN A 165 7.36 -6.77 -3.56
N ALA A 166 8.22 -6.69 -4.56
CA ALA A 166 7.86 -6.56 -5.95
C ALA A 166 7.75 -7.91 -6.64
N CYS A 167 7.03 -7.95 -7.76
CA CYS A 167 6.75 -9.15 -8.54
C CYS A 167 5.62 -10.02 -7.98
N VAL A 168 4.56 -9.36 -7.53
CA VAL A 168 3.22 -9.96 -7.53
C VAL A 168 2.85 -10.19 -9.00
N PRO A 169 2.69 -11.45 -9.47
CA PRO A 169 2.55 -11.73 -10.89
C PRO A 169 1.08 -11.65 -11.27
N LEU A 170 0.64 -10.47 -11.66
CA LEU A 170 -0.75 -10.24 -12.03
C LEU A 170 -0.93 -10.43 -13.54
N SER A 171 -2.06 -11.00 -13.95
CA SER A 171 -2.55 -10.86 -15.32
C SER A 171 -3.04 -9.44 -15.54
N ARG A 172 -3.13 -8.97 -16.79
CA ARG A 172 -3.67 -7.63 -17.11
C ARG A 172 -5.06 -7.40 -16.50
N GLY A 173 -5.92 -8.43 -16.52
CA GLY A 173 -7.26 -8.39 -15.92
C GLY A 173 -7.27 -8.29 -14.39
N ASN A 174 -6.19 -8.73 -13.72
CA ASN A 174 -6.00 -8.58 -12.28
C ASN A 174 -5.17 -7.34 -11.91
N HIS A 175 -4.37 -6.82 -12.84
CA HIS A 175 -3.59 -5.59 -12.71
C HIS A 175 -4.36 -4.38 -13.28
N GLN A 176 -5.67 -4.36 -13.04
CA GLN A 176 -6.55 -3.23 -13.30
C GLN A 176 -7.47 -3.05 -12.11
N GLY A 177 -7.99 -1.84 -11.91
CA GLY A 177 -8.94 -1.54 -10.83
C GLY A 177 -10.35 -1.39 -11.36
N ILE A 178 -10.61 -1.94 -12.54
CA ILE A 178 -11.97 -2.19 -12.97
C ILE A 178 -12.49 -3.33 -12.10
N LEU A 179 -13.33 -3.00 -11.13
CA LEU A 179 -13.97 -4.00 -10.28
C LEU A 179 -14.80 -4.96 -11.13
N PRO A 180 -14.78 -6.27 -10.84
CA PRO A 180 -15.76 -7.19 -11.43
C PRO A 180 -17.18 -6.76 -11.05
N LYS A 181 -18.19 -7.19 -11.83
CA LYS A 181 -19.63 -6.86 -11.61
C LYS A 181 -20.22 -7.38 -10.29
N VAL A 182 -19.40 -8.02 -9.43
CA VAL A 182 -19.75 -8.59 -8.13
C VAL A 182 -18.83 -8.00 -7.06
N PRO A 183 -19.33 -7.80 -5.83
CA PRO A 183 -18.63 -7.03 -4.80
C PRO A 183 -17.31 -7.71 -4.41
N GLY A 184 -16.19 -7.01 -4.63
CA GLY A 184 -14.87 -7.37 -4.11
C GLY A 184 -14.66 -6.90 -2.66
N GLU A 185 -13.63 -7.41 -1.99
CA GLU A 185 -13.30 -7.08 -0.60
C GLU A 185 -12.89 -5.59 -0.43
N HIS A 186 -13.92 -4.75 -0.22
CA HIS A 186 -13.94 -3.44 0.42
C HIS A 186 -13.08 -2.29 -0.17
N HIS A 187 -13.72 -1.53 -1.06
CA HIS A 187 -13.82 -0.05 -1.22
C HIS A 187 -12.58 0.88 -1.16
N TYR A 188 -11.37 0.36 -1.00
CA TYR A 188 -10.12 1.06 -1.27
C TYR A 188 -9.15 0.06 -1.90
N PRO A 189 -8.36 0.43 -2.92
CA PRO A 189 -7.32 -0.46 -3.41
C PRO A 189 -6.37 -0.73 -2.25
N TRP A 190 -6.37 -1.97 -1.74
CA TRP A 190 -5.53 -2.43 -0.63
C TRP A 190 -4.07 -1.95 -0.74
N PRO A 191 -3.43 -1.87 -1.92
CA PRO A 191 -2.07 -1.36 -2.02
C PRO A 191 -1.88 0.10 -1.58
N VAL A 192 -2.90 0.96 -1.74
CA VAL A 192 -2.86 2.36 -1.25
C VAL A 192 -3.10 2.41 0.26
N LYS A 193 -4.09 1.66 0.75
CA LYS A 193 -4.37 1.61 2.19
C LYS A 193 -3.24 0.97 3.00
N GLY A 194 -2.50 0.05 2.39
CA GLY A 194 -1.33 -0.60 2.95
C GLY A 194 -0.26 0.39 3.44
N ALA A 195 -0.19 1.58 2.86
CA ALA A 195 0.75 2.61 3.30
C ALA A 195 0.53 3.07 4.75
N ASP A 196 -0.67 2.93 5.32
CA ASP A 196 -0.87 3.22 6.75
C ASP A 196 -0.06 2.30 7.68
N PHE A 197 0.42 1.14 7.20
CA PHE A 197 1.27 0.24 8.00
C PHE A 197 2.72 0.71 8.09
N PHE A 198 3.20 1.49 7.11
CA PHE A 198 4.62 1.78 6.97
C PHE A 198 4.94 3.26 6.75
N ARG A 199 3.97 4.13 6.46
CA ARG A 199 4.25 5.57 6.29
C ARG A 199 4.74 6.21 7.58
N TYR A 200 5.48 7.31 7.46
CA TYR A 200 5.74 8.20 8.58
C TYR A 200 4.43 8.67 9.22
N ASP A 201 4.38 8.69 10.56
CA ASP A 201 3.19 9.10 11.30
C ASP A 201 2.82 10.58 11.03
N ASP A 202 3.81 11.40 10.71
CA ASP A 202 3.68 12.83 10.43
C ASP A 202 3.31 13.14 8.96
N PHE A 203 3.10 12.14 8.11
CA PHE A 203 2.64 12.32 6.72
C PHE A 203 1.19 11.90 6.55
N GLN A 204 0.31 12.82 6.16
CA GLN A 204 -1.11 12.53 5.95
C GLN A 204 -1.38 12.01 4.53
N LEU A 205 -1.59 10.69 4.41
CA LEU A 205 -1.90 10.01 3.15
C LEU A 205 -3.24 10.44 2.53
N TRP A 206 -4.26 10.62 3.36
CA TRP A 206 -5.63 10.91 2.94
C TRP A 206 -5.95 12.39 3.13
N VAL A 207 -6.27 13.09 2.04
CA VAL A 207 -6.51 14.54 2.04
C VAL A 207 -7.88 14.89 1.47
N THR A 208 -8.37 16.07 1.82
CA THR A 208 -9.58 16.64 1.21
C THR A 208 -9.18 17.50 0.00
N LEU A 209 -9.76 17.19 -1.15
CA LEU A 209 -9.56 17.87 -2.42
C LEU A 209 -10.41 19.17 -2.49
N PRO A 210 -10.10 20.10 -3.41
CA PRO A 210 -10.80 21.40 -3.49
C PRO A 210 -12.30 21.33 -3.74
N ASP A 211 -12.80 20.22 -4.30
CA ASP A 211 -14.23 19.97 -4.52
C ASP A 211 -14.94 19.32 -3.32
N GLY A 212 -14.24 19.16 -2.19
CA GLY A 212 -14.76 18.53 -0.96
C GLY A 212 -14.69 17.01 -0.96
N THR A 213 -14.24 16.37 -2.05
CA THR A 213 -14.03 14.92 -2.10
C THR A 213 -12.71 14.53 -1.42
N HIS A 214 -12.52 13.24 -1.17
CA HIS A 214 -11.27 12.71 -0.59
C HIS A 214 -10.39 12.07 -1.65
N GLY A 215 -9.07 12.24 -1.50
CA GLY A 215 -8.06 11.58 -2.32
C GLY A 215 -6.91 11.04 -1.48
N ALA A 216 -6.16 10.09 -2.04
CA ALA A 216 -4.89 9.65 -1.47
C ALA A 216 -3.73 10.30 -2.23
N VAL A 217 -2.71 10.73 -1.49
CA VAL A 217 -1.53 11.38 -2.05
C VAL A 217 -0.23 10.80 -1.50
N THR A 218 0.83 10.82 -2.31
CA THR A 218 2.19 10.45 -1.89
C THR A 218 3.17 11.57 -2.20
N PRO A 219 4.28 11.70 -1.47
CA PRO A 219 5.37 12.59 -1.89
C PRO A 219 5.90 12.19 -3.27
N VAL A 220 6.49 13.15 -3.99
CA VAL A 220 7.18 12.87 -5.26
C VAL A 220 8.65 12.48 -5.08
N ASP A 221 9.22 12.77 -3.92
CA ASP A 221 10.62 12.52 -3.57
C ASP A 221 10.74 12.13 -2.09
N ARG A 222 11.90 11.59 -1.72
CA ARG A 222 12.21 11.09 -0.38
C ARG A 222 12.03 12.17 0.70
N ARG A 223 11.62 11.74 1.89
CA ARG A 223 11.55 12.61 3.07
C ARG A 223 12.90 13.31 3.30
N GLY A 224 12.84 14.63 3.51
CA GLY A 224 14.03 15.47 3.70
C GLY A 224 14.60 16.09 2.42
N SER A 225 14.09 15.76 1.23
CA SER A 225 14.51 16.42 -0.04
C SER A 225 14.17 17.91 -0.08
N GLY A 226 13.17 18.33 0.70
CA GLY A 226 12.60 19.67 0.63
C GLY A 226 11.57 19.85 -0.48
N ASP A 227 11.30 18.80 -1.27
CA ASP A 227 10.20 18.79 -2.24
C ASP A 227 8.86 18.61 -1.50
N GLY A 228 7.93 19.53 -1.74
CA GLY A 228 6.60 19.53 -1.15
C GLY A 228 5.50 19.15 -2.13
N HIS A 229 5.85 18.79 -3.38
CA HIS A 229 4.87 18.29 -4.34
C HIS A 229 4.34 16.95 -3.87
N VAL A 230 3.07 16.71 -4.20
CA VAL A 230 2.43 15.41 -3.95
C VAL A 230 1.84 14.86 -5.24
N ARG A 231 1.96 13.56 -5.43
CA ARG A 231 1.25 12.82 -6.46
C ARG A 231 -0.13 12.43 -5.95
N LEU A 232 -1.18 12.71 -6.71
CA LEU A 232 -2.49 12.12 -6.50
C LEU A 232 -2.47 10.68 -7.02
N VAL A 233 -2.70 9.70 -6.13
CA VAL A 233 -2.64 8.27 -6.47
C VAL A 233 -4.02 7.61 -6.45
N LEU A 234 -5.00 8.26 -5.83
CA LEU A 234 -6.39 7.81 -5.79
C LEU A 234 -7.33 9.00 -5.60
N THR A 235 -8.45 8.98 -6.31
CA THR A 235 -9.60 9.86 -6.05
C THR A 235 -10.90 9.12 -6.39
N ALA A 236 -12.02 9.58 -5.83
CA ALA A 236 -13.34 9.06 -6.17
C ALA A 236 -13.72 9.38 -7.63
N GLU A 237 -14.42 8.46 -8.29
CA GLU A 237 -15.05 8.74 -9.59
C GLU A 237 -15.99 9.94 -9.49
N GLY A 238 -16.04 10.77 -10.53
CA GLY A 238 -16.90 11.95 -10.56
C GLY A 238 -16.40 13.13 -9.71
N SER A 239 -15.30 12.96 -8.97
CA SER A 239 -14.55 14.12 -8.46
C SER A 239 -13.99 14.94 -9.62
N ARG A 240 -13.81 16.25 -9.42
CA ARG A 240 -13.16 17.13 -10.41
C ARG A 240 -11.74 16.68 -10.72
N ALA A 241 -11.08 16.02 -9.77
CA ALA A 241 -9.73 15.50 -9.94
C ALA A 241 -9.68 14.17 -10.71
N ALA A 242 -10.81 13.45 -10.86
CA ALA A 242 -10.83 12.14 -11.51
C ALA A 242 -10.43 12.21 -12.99
N ASP A 243 -10.92 13.20 -13.73
CA ASP A 243 -10.60 13.38 -15.15
C ASP A 243 -9.12 13.77 -15.34
N THR A 244 -8.59 14.65 -14.49
CA THR A 244 -7.17 15.03 -14.53
C THR A 244 -6.26 13.86 -14.17
N LEU A 245 -6.64 13.06 -13.17
CA LEU A 245 -5.90 11.86 -12.79
C LEU A 245 -5.87 10.87 -13.97
N ALA A 246 -7.03 10.61 -14.57
CA ALA A 246 -7.15 9.75 -15.74
C ALA A 246 -6.33 10.26 -16.94
N GLU A 247 -6.43 11.55 -17.30
CA GLU A 247 -5.69 12.14 -18.42
C GLU A 247 -4.18 12.06 -18.20
N ALA A 248 -3.71 12.38 -16.99
CA ALA A 248 -2.29 12.30 -16.68
C ALA A 248 -1.78 10.88 -16.90
N GLN A 249 -2.50 9.89 -16.41
CA GLN A 249 -2.09 8.49 -16.51
C GLN A 249 -2.25 7.94 -17.94
N ASP A 250 -3.29 8.30 -18.70
CA ASP A 250 -3.43 7.96 -20.14
C ASP A 250 -2.25 8.47 -20.98
N ARG A 251 -1.67 9.60 -20.56
CA ARG A 251 -0.48 10.20 -21.19
C ARG A 251 0.83 9.61 -20.67
N GLY A 252 0.78 8.62 -19.78
CA GLY A 252 1.96 8.09 -19.10
C GLY A 252 2.65 9.16 -18.25
N LEU A 253 1.88 10.03 -17.59
CA LEU A 253 2.33 11.08 -16.69
C LEU A 253 1.79 10.83 -15.27
N MET A 254 2.31 11.59 -14.32
CA MET A 254 1.81 11.59 -12.94
C MET A 254 0.93 12.81 -12.72
N ALA A 255 -0.21 12.64 -12.06
CA ALA A 255 -1.01 13.77 -11.57
C ALA A 255 -0.32 14.37 -10.33
N VAL A 256 0.48 15.42 -10.54
CA VAL A 256 1.25 16.08 -9.48
C VAL A 256 0.59 17.40 -9.09
N MET A 257 0.38 17.60 -7.80
CA MET A 257 -0.11 18.84 -7.23
C MET A 257 1.06 19.68 -6.69
N PRO A 258 1.03 21.01 -6.88
CA PRO A 258 2.10 21.87 -6.44
C PRO A 258 2.15 21.97 -4.89
N PRO A 259 3.31 22.34 -4.32
CA PRO A 259 3.53 22.36 -2.88
C PRO A 259 2.67 23.39 -2.12
N ASN A 260 2.11 24.38 -2.81
CA ASN A 260 1.18 25.36 -2.25
C ASN A 260 -0.30 24.95 -2.42
N SER A 261 -0.59 23.75 -2.94
CA SER A 261 -1.97 23.24 -3.00
C SER A 261 -2.51 22.93 -1.61
N SER A 262 -3.83 23.03 -1.43
CA SER A 262 -4.48 22.64 -0.17
C SER A 262 -4.20 21.18 0.20
N ALA A 263 -4.11 20.29 -0.79
CA ALA A 263 -3.77 18.89 -0.59
C ALA A 263 -2.34 18.70 -0.09
N ALA A 264 -1.34 19.35 -0.70
CA ALA A 264 0.04 19.28 -0.24
C ALA A 264 0.21 19.84 1.18
N LEU A 265 -0.44 20.97 1.49
CA LEU A 265 -0.39 21.58 2.82
C LEU A 265 -1.04 20.69 3.89
N GLN A 266 -2.12 19.98 3.56
CA GLN A 266 -2.71 18.96 4.45
C GLN A 266 -1.76 17.77 4.64
N ALA A 267 -1.24 17.22 3.54
CA ALA A 267 -0.37 16.03 3.56
C ALA A 267 0.88 16.24 4.44
N PHE A 268 1.47 17.43 4.37
CA PHE A 268 2.68 17.81 5.09
C PHE A 268 2.42 18.64 6.36
N ALA A 269 1.17 18.73 6.84
CA ALA A 269 0.80 19.65 7.92
C ALA A 269 1.64 19.50 9.20
N GLU A 270 2.10 18.28 9.52
CA GLU A 270 2.96 18.02 10.68
C GLU A 270 4.46 18.11 10.39
N GLN A 271 4.84 18.29 9.12
CA GLN A 271 6.22 18.39 8.66
C GLN A 271 6.64 19.83 8.34
N ILE A 272 5.71 20.79 8.29
CA ILE A 272 5.99 22.20 8.01
C ILE A 272 5.66 23.10 9.21
N GLU A 273 6.31 24.28 9.26
CA GLU A 273 5.99 25.28 10.29
C GLU A 273 4.54 25.75 10.17
N PRO A 274 3.83 25.95 11.30
CA PRO A 274 2.48 26.49 11.29
C PRO A 274 2.39 27.81 10.50
N GLY A 275 1.40 27.91 9.61
CA GLY A 275 1.16 29.11 8.80
C GLY A 275 2.01 29.23 7.53
N ARG A 276 2.87 28.25 7.22
CA ARG A 276 3.52 28.17 5.90
C ARG A 276 2.48 28.04 4.79
N ARG A 277 2.72 28.76 3.69
CA ARG A 277 1.90 28.75 2.47
C ARG A 277 2.40 27.75 1.41
N THR A 278 3.42 26.97 1.75
CA THR A 278 4.02 25.95 0.88
C THR A 278 4.52 24.78 1.72
N ALA A 279 4.35 23.58 1.19
CA ALA A 279 4.90 22.35 1.73
C ALA A 279 6.42 22.21 1.46
N SER A 280 6.98 22.95 0.50
CA SER A 280 8.40 22.86 0.14
C SER A 280 9.32 23.48 1.19
N GLY A 281 10.42 22.82 1.48
CA GLY A 281 11.48 23.26 2.40
C GLY A 281 11.82 22.19 3.44
N PRO A 282 12.79 22.46 4.32
CA PRO A 282 13.25 21.46 5.28
C PRO A 282 12.10 21.06 6.22
N PRO A 283 11.97 19.76 6.56
CA PRO A 283 10.98 19.32 7.53
C PRO A 283 11.31 19.88 8.91
N VAL A 284 10.28 20.25 9.66
CA VAL A 284 10.45 20.69 11.06
C VAL A 284 10.95 19.51 11.87
N THR A 285 12.12 19.66 12.49
CA THR A 285 12.59 18.68 13.49
C THR A 285 11.76 18.87 14.75
N ARG A 286 10.64 18.15 14.87
CA ARG A 286 9.94 18.06 16.15
C ARG A 286 10.92 17.40 17.13
N ARG A 287 11.52 18.19 18.03
CA ARG A 287 12.17 17.65 19.24
C ARG A 287 11.15 16.69 19.85
N ALA A 288 11.55 15.42 20.02
CA ALA A 288 10.78 14.44 20.74
C ALA A 288 10.13 15.13 21.94
N ARG A 289 8.80 15.08 22.07
CA ARG A 289 8.10 15.55 23.27
C ARG A 289 8.66 14.73 24.42
N GLY A 290 9.71 15.23 25.05
CA GLY A 290 10.27 14.67 26.25
C GLY A 290 9.14 14.61 27.26
N ASN A 291 8.88 13.41 27.77
CA ASN A 291 8.12 13.22 28.99
C ASN A 291 8.84 13.94 30.12
N GLY A 292 8.68 15.26 30.18
CA GLY A 292 8.99 16.09 31.32
C GLY A 292 7.97 15.79 32.39
N ARG A 293 8.09 14.62 33.01
CA ARG A 293 7.53 14.35 34.33
C ARG A 293 8.15 15.41 35.26
N ARG A 294 7.42 16.50 35.45
CA ARG A 294 7.63 17.42 36.55
C ARG A 294 7.47 16.61 37.84
N SER A 295 8.57 16.17 38.41
CA SER A 295 8.67 15.93 39.84
C SER A 295 8.52 17.29 40.52
N ARG A 296 7.29 17.66 40.86
CA ARG A 296 7.06 18.59 41.96
C ARG A 296 6.96 17.76 43.23
N ALA A 297 7.90 18.03 44.13
CA ALA A 297 8.01 17.48 45.46
C ALA A 297 6.73 17.61 46.28
N ARG A 298 6.44 16.59 47.09
CA ARG A 298 6.30 16.68 48.54
C ARG A 298 6.88 15.42 49.16
#